data_AF-A0A1M7KMY2-F1
#
_entry.id   AF-A0A1M7KMY2-F1
#
_cell.length_a   1.000
_cell.length_b   1.000
_cell.length_c   1.000
_cell.angle_alpha   90.00
_cell.angle_beta   90.00
_cell.angle_gamma   90.00
#
_symmetry.space_group_name_H-M   'P 1'
#
loop_
_entity.id
_entity.type
_entity.pdbx_description
1 polymer ?
#
loop_
_entity_poly.entity_id
_entity_poly.type
_entity_poly.pdbx_seq_one_letter_code
_entity_poly.pdbx_strand_id
1 'polypeptide(L)'
;MTDTARARKLADRIRVVVAETLQRRIKDPRLGYVTITDTRVTGDLREATVFYTVYGDDEERAASAAALESAKGVLRSEVGRQTGVRFTPTLAFVADALPDNARTIDDLLAKARAADEEVRKSATDAQYAGDADPYRKPAEDDEDDEDDLSDSASGSDSGSGSGSVSGSGSVSGSGDADRDSEGGTSPA
;
A
#
# COMPACT_ATOMS: atom_id res chain seq x y z
N MET A 1 39.93 14.91 13.72
CA MET A 1 38.95 13.93 13.20
C MET A 1 37.57 14.44 13.55
N THR A 2 36.70 14.59 12.56
CA THR A 2 35.31 14.98 12.74
C THR A 2 34.58 13.90 13.54
N ASP A 3 34.01 14.26 14.69
CA ASP A 3 33.25 13.32 15.53
C ASP A 3 31.83 13.15 14.98
N THR A 4 31.73 12.36 13.91
CA THR A 4 30.48 12.08 13.20
C THR A 4 29.46 11.35 14.08
N ALA A 5 29.93 10.55 15.05
CA ALA A 5 29.07 9.87 16.01
C ALA A 5 28.40 10.85 16.98
N ARG A 6 29.15 11.84 17.49
CA ARG A 6 28.57 12.92 18.31
C ARG A 6 27.61 13.79 17.49
N ALA A 7 27.95 14.12 16.24
CA ALA A 7 27.07 14.90 15.37
C ALA A 7 25.71 14.20 15.15
N ARG A 8 25.71 12.89 14.89
CA ARG A 8 24.47 12.09 14.74
C ARG A 8 23.62 12.09 16.01
N LYS A 9 24.22 11.80 17.18
CA LYS A 9 23.50 11.82 18.46
C LYS A 9 22.89 13.18 18.77
N LEU A 10 23.62 14.26 18.46
CA LEU A 10 23.12 15.62 18.62
C LEU A 10 21.97 15.90 17.64
N ALA A 11 22.08 15.46 16.39
CA ALA A 11 21.04 15.60 15.40
C ALA A 11 19.72 14.92 15.82
N ASP A 12 19.80 13.68 16.29
CA ASP A 12 18.64 12.93 16.79
C ASP A 12 17.98 13.66 17.98
N ARG A 13 18.79 14.18 18.90
CA ARG A 13 18.29 14.96 20.04
C ARG A 13 17.60 16.24 19.57
N ILE A 14 18.22 16.99 18.67
CA ILE A 14 17.66 18.24 18.13
C ILE A 14 16.32 17.96 17.46
N ARG A 15 16.22 16.88 16.65
CA ARG A 15 14.98 16.48 15.99
C ARG A 15 13.83 16.32 16.99
N VAL A 16 14.05 15.56 18.06
CA VAL A 16 13.04 15.31 19.09
C VAL A 16 12.66 16.61 19.81
N VAL A 17 13.66 17.40 20.25
CA VAL A 17 13.41 18.65 20.97
C VAL A 17 12.63 19.66 20.12
N VAL A 18 12.99 19.80 18.84
CA VAL A 18 12.31 20.71 17.93
C VAL A 18 10.87 20.25 17.69
N ALA A 19 10.64 18.96 17.45
CA ALA A 19 9.29 18.41 17.27
C ALA A 19 8.41 18.62 18.51
N GLU A 20 8.91 18.33 19.71
CA GLU A 20 8.17 18.55 20.96
C GLU A 20 7.89 20.03 21.22
N THR A 21 8.86 20.90 20.93
CA THR A 21 8.72 22.34 21.15
C THR A 21 7.70 22.94 20.18
N LEU A 22 7.69 22.50 18.92
CA LEU A 22 6.68 22.88 17.93
C LEU A 22 5.28 22.51 18.42
N GLN A 23 5.07 21.25 18.82
CA GLN A 23 3.75 20.78 19.27
C GLN A 23 3.26 21.48 20.54
N ARG A 24 4.15 21.76 21.50
CA ARG A 24 3.74 22.25 22.83
C ARG A 24 3.70 23.77 22.96
N ARG A 25 4.61 24.48 22.30
CA ARG A 25 4.85 25.91 22.55
C ARG A 25 4.56 26.83 21.38
N ILE A 26 4.55 26.33 20.15
CA ILE A 26 4.31 27.16 18.97
C ILE A 26 2.86 26.95 18.53
N LYS A 27 2.02 27.94 18.85
CA LYS A 27 0.61 28.02 18.41
C LYS A 27 0.42 29.20 17.48
N ASP A 28 1.22 29.25 16.42
CA ASP A 28 1.07 30.29 15.40
C ASP A 28 -0.04 29.86 14.43
N PRO A 29 -1.08 30.68 14.20
CA PRO A 29 -2.14 30.36 13.25
C PRO A 29 -1.65 30.23 11.79
N ARG A 30 -0.45 30.74 11.48
CA ARG A 30 0.19 30.61 10.15
C ARG A 30 0.97 29.31 9.99
N LEU A 31 1.22 28.61 11.09
CA LEU A 31 1.93 27.33 11.07
C LEU A 31 0.89 26.23 10.78
N GLY A 32 0.98 25.65 9.59
CA GLY A 32 0.16 24.49 9.22
C GLY A 32 0.56 23.23 9.98
N TYR A 33 0.08 22.07 9.52
CA TYR A 33 0.50 20.77 10.06
C TYR A 33 1.95 20.46 9.63
N VAL A 34 2.91 20.95 10.41
CA VAL A 34 4.34 20.76 10.17
C VAL A 34 4.84 19.47 10.85
N THR A 35 5.52 18.61 10.08
CA THR A 35 6.19 17.41 10.60
C THR A 35 7.69 17.50 10.36
N ILE A 36 8.49 17.17 11.39
CA ILE A 36 9.95 17.13 11.28
C ILE A 36 10.41 15.75 10.83
N THR A 37 10.94 15.65 9.61
CA THR A 37 11.35 14.38 9.01
C THR A 37 12.73 13.97 9.49
N ASP A 38 13.71 14.88 9.43
CA ASP A 38 15.11 14.57 9.73
C ASP A 38 15.85 15.82 10.24
N THR A 39 17.05 15.62 10.79
CA THR A 39 17.95 16.71 11.15
C THR A 39 19.39 16.28 10.87
N ARG A 40 20.19 17.18 10.28
CA ARG A 40 21.61 16.97 10.01
C ARG A 40 22.43 18.04 10.68
N VAL A 41 23.51 17.63 11.33
CA VAL A 41 24.42 18.54 12.02
C VAL A 41 25.79 18.48 11.35
N THR A 42 26.42 19.63 11.17
CA THR A 42 27.76 19.72 10.61
C THR A 42 28.79 19.06 11.52
N GLY A 43 29.93 18.67 10.94
CA GLY A 43 30.99 17.98 11.68
C GLY A 43 31.59 18.76 12.85
N ASP A 44 31.49 20.09 12.81
CA ASP A 44 31.94 21.02 13.84
C ASP A 44 30.83 21.40 14.85
N LEU A 45 29.63 20.84 14.70
CA LEU A 45 28.46 21.04 15.56
C LEU A 45 27.96 22.49 15.63
N ARG A 46 28.32 23.33 14.66
CA ARG A 46 27.92 24.75 14.63
C ARG A 46 26.62 25.00 13.88
N GLU A 47 26.28 24.15 12.93
CA GLU A 47 25.09 24.29 12.10
C GLU A 47 24.26 23.01 12.13
N ALA A 48 22.95 23.17 12.22
CA ALA A 48 21.99 22.08 12.19
C ALA A 48 20.89 22.41 11.17
N THR A 49 20.77 21.58 10.13
CA THR A 49 19.70 21.65 9.14
C THR A 49 18.57 20.72 9.55
N VAL A 50 17.39 21.28 9.77
CA VAL A 50 16.16 20.58 10.13
C VAL A 50 15.30 20.45 8.87
N PHE A 51 14.99 19.21 8.50
CA PHE A 51 14.12 18.90 7.37
C PHE A 51 12.69 18.74 7.84
N TYR A 52 11.76 19.41 7.17
CA TYR A 52 10.35 19.39 7.55
C TYR A 52 9.45 19.25 6.33
N THR A 53 8.27 18.68 6.55
CA THR A 53 7.16 18.70 5.61
C THR A 53 6.02 19.53 6.18
N VAL A 54 5.25 20.16 5.31
CA VAL A 54 3.99 20.83 5.65
C VAL A 54 2.89 20.12 4.89
N TYR A 55 1.85 19.71 5.61
CA TYR A 55 0.62 19.29 4.99
C TYR A 55 -0.20 20.52 4.60
N GLY A 56 -0.43 20.74 3.32
CA GLY A 56 -1.15 21.91 2.83
C GLY A 56 -0.94 22.24 1.36
N ASP A 57 -1.37 23.44 0.96
CA ASP A 57 -1.05 24.05 -0.33
C ASP A 57 0.27 24.85 -0.31
N ASP A 58 0.63 25.45 -1.45
CA ASP A 58 1.88 26.22 -1.58
C ASP A 58 1.90 27.50 -0.72
N GLU A 59 0.73 28.10 -0.47
CA GLU A 59 0.59 29.29 0.36
C GLU A 59 0.81 28.93 1.83
N GLU A 60 0.22 27.83 2.30
CA GLU A 60 0.42 27.27 3.64
C GLU A 60 1.87 26.83 3.86
N ARG A 61 2.52 26.28 2.83
CA ARG A 61 3.96 25.96 2.84
C ARG A 61 4.80 27.22 3.07
N ALA A 62 4.54 28.28 2.32
CA ALA A 62 5.27 29.55 2.46
C ALA A 62 5.00 30.24 3.81
N ALA A 63 3.75 30.24 4.27
CA ALA A 63 3.37 30.78 5.57
C ALA A 63 4.06 30.02 6.73
N SER A 64 4.08 28.69 6.65
CA SER A 64 4.74 27.83 7.64
C SER A 64 6.25 28.04 7.66
N ALA A 65 6.88 28.24 6.50
CA ALA A 65 8.30 28.56 6.40
C ALA A 65 8.64 29.88 7.13
N ALA A 66 7.82 30.92 6.92
CA ALA A 66 7.98 32.20 7.59
C ALA A 66 7.75 32.10 9.12
N ALA A 67 6.77 31.30 9.54
CA ALA A 67 6.50 31.04 10.96
C ALA A 67 7.67 30.30 11.63
N LEU A 68 8.24 29.27 10.98
CA LEU A 68 9.41 28.54 11.48
C LEU A 68 10.64 29.45 11.61
N GLU A 69 10.88 30.31 10.62
CA GLU A 69 12.00 31.25 10.67
C GLU A 69 11.82 32.28 11.80
N SER A 70 10.59 32.73 12.05
CA SER A 70 10.27 33.61 13.18
C SER A 70 10.45 32.90 14.53
N ALA A 71 10.11 31.62 14.61
CA ALA A 71 10.24 30.80 15.82
C ALA A 71 11.66 30.29 16.07
N LYS A 72 12.59 30.48 15.13
CA LYS A 72 13.98 30.01 15.19
C LYS A 72 14.70 30.34 16.49
N GLY A 73 14.53 31.55 17.00
CA GLY A 73 15.16 31.99 18.25
C GLY A 73 14.66 31.21 19.47
N VAL A 74 13.35 30.95 19.52
CA VAL A 74 12.70 30.16 20.58
C VAL A 74 13.14 28.71 20.50
N LEU A 75 13.09 28.12 19.30
CA LEU A 75 13.51 26.74 19.05
C LEU A 75 14.98 26.52 19.41
N ARG A 76 15.86 27.43 19.00
CA ARG A 76 17.29 27.37 19.35
C ARG A 76 17.50 27.46 20.87
N SER A 77 16.76 28.33 21.56
CA SER A 77 16.87 28.47 23.01
C SER A 77 16.46 27.19 23.74
N GLU A 78 15.38 26.55 23.31
CA GLU A 78 14.92 25.27 23.88
C GLU A 78 15.87 24.11 23.57
N VAL A 79 16.41 24.04 22.35
CA VAL A 79 17.45 23.08 22.00
C VAL A 79 18.66 23.22 22.92
N GLY A 80 19.14 24.45 23.16
CA GLY A 80 20.23 24.69 24.10
C GLY A 80 19.93 24.20 25.51
N ARG A 81 18.73 24.50 26.02
CA ARG A 81 18.28 24.10 27.37
C ARG A 81 18.17 22.58 27.53
N GLN A 82 17.60 21.89 26.56
CA GLN A 82 17.30 20.45 26.66
C GLN A 82 18.48 19.55 26.28
N THR A 83 19.42 20.06 25.47
CA THR A 83 20.57 19.27 25.01
C THR A 83 21.83 19.49 25.85
N GLY A 84 21.91 20.59 26.61
CA GLY A 84 23.04 20.87 27.51
C GLY A 84 24.37 21.11 26.78
N VAL A 85 24.33 21.48 25.50
CA VAL A 85 25.53 21.73 24.70
C VAL A 85 26.15 23.08 25.03
N ARG A 86 27.49 23.14 25.04
CA ARG A 86 28.23 24.39 25.28
C ARG A 86 27.94 25.43 24.20
N PHE A 87 27.82 24.99 22.95
CA PHE A 87 27.48 25.82 21.81
C PHE A 87 26.23 25.25 21.16
N THR A 88 25.14 26.00 21.21
CA THR A 88 23.92 25.61 20.48
C THR A 88 24.08 25.92 19.00
N PRO A 89 23.96 24.93 18.12
CA PRO A 89 24.07 25.14 16.69
C PRO A 89 23.03 26.13 16.18
N THR A 90 23.34 26.82 15.10
CA THR A 90 22.37 27.60 14.35
C THR A 90 21.44 26.63 13.61
N LEU A 91 20.14 26.79 13.80
CA LEU A 91 19.15 25.98 13.09
C LEU A 91 18.92 26.56 11.69
N ALA A 92 18.80 25.72 10.67
CA ALA A 92 18.33 26.09 9.34
C ALA A 92 17.17 25.17 8.98
N PHE A 93 16.12 25.69 8.34
CA PHE A 93 14.93 24.92 7.99
C PHE A 93 14.87 24.70 6.48
N VAL A 94 14.71 23.44 6.08
CA VAL A 94 14.60 23.05 4.67
C VAL A 94 13.35 22.21 4.49
N ALA A 95 12.50 22.61 3.56
CA ALA A 95 11.31 21.84 3.21
C ALA A 95 11.72 20.56 2.47
N ASP A 96 11.12 19.44 2.85
CA ASP A 96 11.26 18.16 2.18
C ASP A 96 10.32 18.10 0.98
N ALA A 97 10.81 17.55 -0.14
CA ALA A 97 10.06 17.46 -1.40
C ALA A 97 9.10 16.25 -1.45
N LEU A 98 9.15 15.35 -0.48
CA LEU A 98 8.35 14.12 -0.47
C LEU A 98 6.81 14.26 -0.41
N PRO A 99 6.16 15.33 0.09
CA PRO A 99 4.69 15.36 0.26
C PRO A 99 3.90 15.39 -1.04
N ASP A 100 4.49 15.88 -2.13
CA ASP A 100 3.81 15.99 -3.43
C ASP A 100 3.45 14.61 -4.02
N ASN A 101 4.11 13.55 -3.54
CA ASN A 101 3.90 12.19 -4.05
C ASN A 101 2.57 11.57 -3.57
N ALA A 102 2.00 12.01 -2.45
CA ALA A 102 0.76 11.45 -1.92
C ALA A 102 -0.43 11.71 -2.87
N ARG A 103 -0.60 12.95 -3.32
CA ARG A 103 -1.65 13.31 -4.30
C ARG A 103 -1.46 12.56 -5.62
N THR A 104 -0.22 12.41 -6.06
CA THR A 104 0.11 11.65 -7.27
C THR A 104 -0.27 10.18 -7.13
N ILE A 105 -0.01 9.56 -5.97
CA ILE A 105 -0.38 8.18 -5.69
C ILE A 105 -1.91 8.03 -5.63
N ASP A 106 -2.62 8.95 -4.98
CA ASP A 106 -4.09 8.96 -4.93
C ASP A 106 -4.71 9.08 -6.32
N ASP A 107 -4.18 9.96 -7.17
CA ASP A 107 -4.61 10.12 -8.56
C ASP A 107 -4.37 8.86 -9.40
N LEU A 108 -3.23 8.20 -9.19
CA LEU A 108 -2.91 6.94 -9.87
C LEU A 108 -3.82 5.79 -9.41
N LEU A 109 -4.10 5.71 -8.11
CA LEU A 109 -5.05 4.73 -7.54
C LEU A 109 -6.46 4.95 -8.05
N ALA A 110 -6.90 6.22 -8.15
CA ALA A 110 -8.21 6.57 -8.70
C ALA A 110 -8.33 6.16 -10.17
N LYS A 111 -7.29 6.43 -10.99
CA LYS A 111 -7.23 6.02 -12.39
C LYS A 111 -7.26 4.50 -12.56
N ALA A 112 -6.50 3.76 -11.74
CA ALA A 112 -6.48 2.31 -11.78
C ALA A 112 -7.86 1.72 -11.45
N ARG A 113 -8.53 2.23 -10.41
CA ARG A 113 -9.89 1.80 -10.05
C ARG A 113 -10.90 2.03 -11.18
N ALA A 114 -10.81 3.18 -11.84
CA ALA A 114 -11.69 3.50 -12.97
C ALA A 114 -11.47 2.53 -14.15
N ALA A 115 -10.21 2.25 -14.49
CA ALA A 115 -9.87 1.31 -15.55
C ALA A 115 -10.34 -0.13 -15.21
N ASP A 116 -10.15 -0.57 -13.97
CA ASP A 116 -10.61 -1.90 -13.52
C ASP A 116 -12.14 -2.02 -13.59
N GLU A 117 -12.87 -0.94 -13.30
CA GLU A 117 -14.33 -0.92 -13.41
C GLU A 117 -14.80 -0.97 -14.87
N GLU A 118 -14.11 -0.28 -15.79
CA GLU A 118 -14.40 -0.36 -17.22
C GLU A 118 -14.17 -1.77 -17.77
N VAL A 119 -13.05 -2.41 -17.39
CA VAL A 119 -12.76 -3.80 -17.76
C VAL A 119 -13.85 -4.73 -17.22
N ARG A 120 -14.27 -4.54 -15.96
CA ARG A 120 -15.33 -5.37 -15.35
C ARG A 120 -16.67 -5.22 -16.06
N LYS A 121 -17.06 -4.00 -16.46
CA LYS A 121 -18.26 -3.74 -17.27
C LYS A 121 -18.16 -4.40 -18.64
N SER A 122 -17.01 -4.32 -19.29
CA SER A 122 -16.81 -4.98 -20.58
C SER A 122 -16.85 -6.51 -20.48
N ALA A 123 -16.41 -7.08 -19.35
CA ALA A 123 -16.44 -8.51 -19.10
C ALA A 123 -17.85 -9.04 -18.78
N THR A 124 -18.71 -8.23 -18.14
CA THR A 124 -20.12 -8.64 -17.90
C THR A 124 -20.93 -8.73 -19.18
N ASP A 125 -20.60 -7.91 -20.18
CA ASP A 125 -21.28 -7.88 -21.48
C ASP A 125 -20.61 -8.77 -22.54
N ALA A 126 -19.46 -9.36 -22.22
CA ALA A 126 -18.71 -10.19 -23.16
C ALA A 126 -19.34 -11.58 -23.29
N GLN A 127 -19.66 -11.97 -24.54
CA GLN A 127 -19.95 -13.37 -24.86
C GLN A 127 -18.63 -14.15 -25.01
N TYR A 128 -18.59 -15.35 -24.42
CA TYR A 128 -17.43 -16.24 -24.51
C TYR A 128 -17.15 -16.59 -25.98
N ALA A 129 -15.89 -16.50 -26.40
CA ALA A 129 -15.49 -16.66 -27.80
C ALA A 129 -15.50 -18.12 -28.30
N GLY A 130 -16.02 -19.07 -27.52
CA GLY A 130 -16.08 -20.49 -27.86
C GLY A 130 -17.49 -21.06 -27.71
N ASP A 131 -17.74 -22.18 -28.38
CA ASP A 131 -18.98 -22.93 -28.26
C ASP A 131 -19.09 -23.62 -26.88
N ALA A 132 -20.32 -23.94 -26.46
CA ALA A 132 -20.63 -24.48 -25.14
C ALA A 132 -19.99 -25.85 -24.84
N ASP A 133 -19.54 -26.57 -25.86
CA ASP A 133 -18.82 -27.84 -25.72
C ASP A 133 -17.47 -27.76 -26.46
N PRO A 134 -16.35 -27.67 -25.73
CA PRO A 134 -15.01 -27.56 -26.32
C PRO A 134 -14.47 -28.90 -26.85
N TYR A 135 -15.19 -30.01 -26.70
CA TYR A 135 -14.70 -31.34 -27.08
C TYR A 135 -15.26 -31.80 -28.43
N ARG A 136 -14.35 -32.36 -29.25
CA ARG A 136 -14.71 -33.00 -30.52
C ARG A 136 -15.44 -34.32 -30.23
N LYS A 137 -16.70 -34.42 -30.64
CA LYS A 137 -17.44 -35.68 -30.59
C LYS A 137 -16.84 -36.69 -31.58
N PRO A 138 -16.64 -37.96 -31.18
CA PRO A 138 -16.26 -39.01 -32.11
C PRO A 138 -17.34 -39.16 -33.19
N ALA A 139 -16.93 -39.48 -34.42
CA ALA A 139 -17.86 -39.73 -35.51
C ALA A 139 -18.73 -40.96 -35.17
N GLU A 140 -20.04 -40.84 -35.35
CA GLU A 140 -20.91 -42.01 -35.43
C GLU A 140 -20.64 -42.63 -36.81
N ASP A 141 -20.06 -43.84 -36.83
CA ASP A 141 -19.89 -44.62 -38.05
C ASP A 141 -21.28 -45.13 -38.47
N ASP A 142 -21.91 -44.41 -39.41
CA ASP A 142 -23.03 -44.93 -40.21
C ASP A 142 -22.46 -45.94 -41.23
N GLU A 143 -22.51 -47.23 -40.93
CA GLU A 143 -22.34 -48.30 -41.91
C GLU A 143 -23.56 -49.24 -41.86
N ASP A 144 -24.63 -48.86 -42.58
CA ASP A 144 -25.65 -49.79 -43.06
C ASP A 144 -25.47 -49.95 -44.58
N ASP A 145 -25.07 -51.15 -45.04
CA ASP A 145 -25.49 -51.72 -46.34
C ASP A 145 -25.40 -53.26 -46.25
N GLU A 146 -26.53 -53.91 -46.55
CA GLU A 146 -26.81 -55.35 -46.42
C GLU A 146 -26.16 -56.18 -47.57
N ASP A 147 -25.75 -57.43 -47.30
CA ASP A 147 -26.24 -58.66 -47.98
C ASP A 147 -25.32 -59.92 -47.87
N ASP A 148 -25.92 -60.98 -47.29
CA ASP A 148 -25.85 -62.44 -47.53
C ASP A 148 -24.50 -63.23 -47.54
N LEU A 149 -24.35 -64.17 -46.58
CA LEU A 149 -24.30 -65.64 -46.82
C LEU A 149 -23.91 -66.46 -45.56
N SER A 150 -24.38 -67.70 -45.56
CA SER A 150 -24.67 -68.63 -44.46
C SER A 150 -23.53 -69.37 -43.71
N ASP A 151 -23.90 -69.80 -42.49
CA ASP A 151 -23.78 -71.16 -41.90
C ASP A 151 -22.78 -71.43 -40.75
N SER A 152 -23.34 -71.85 -39.59
CA SER A 152 -22.84 -72.83 -38.59
C SER A 152 -21.54 -72.52 -37.81
N ALA A 153 -21.40 -72.68 -36.49
CA ALA A 153 -22.24 -73.23 -35.42
C ALA A 153 -21.63 -72.88 -34.04
N SER A 154 -22.50 -72.79 -33.02
CA SER A 154 -22.34 -73.24 -31.63
C SER A 154 -21.02 -73.00 -30.87
N GLY A 155 -21.11 -72.20 -29.80
CA GLY A 155 -20.21 -72.26 -28.65
C GLY A 155 -20.60 -71.29 -27.53
N SER A 156 -21.33 -71.80 -26.55
CA SER A 156 -21.64 -71.15 -25.26
C SER A 156 -20.38 -70.85 -24.43
N ASP A 157 -20.32 -69.71 -23.73
CA ASP A 157 -20.16 -69.69 -22.26
C ASP A 157 -20.37 -68.29 -21.67
N SER A 158 -20.92 -68.31 -20.47
CA SER A 158 -21.40 -67.22 -19.61
C SER A 158 -20.30 -66.38 -18.93
N GLY A 159 -20.61 -65.12 -18.62
CA GLY A 159 -19.73 -64.28 -17.80
C GLY A 159 -20.33 -62.92 -17.44
N SER A 160 -21.13 -62.91 -16.37
CA SER A 160 -21.72 -61.71 -15.76
C SER A 160 -20.68 -60.91 -14.96
N GLY A 161 -20.72 -59.58 -15.01
CA GLY A 161 -19.80 -58.74 -14.23
C GLY A 161 -20.10 -57.25 -14.30
N SER A 162 -21.01 -56.79 -13.44
CA SER A 162 -21.30 -55.37 -13.17
C SER A 162 -20.11 -54.68 -12.48
N GLY A 163 -19.84 -53.42 -12.82
CA GLY A 163 -18.84 -52.62 -12.11
C GLY A 163 -18.92 -51.13 -12.40
N SER A 164 -19.96 -50.49 -11.87
CA SER A 164 -20.05 -49.04 -11.71
C SER A 164 -19.04 -48.53 -10.70
N VAL A 165 -18.21 -47.53 -11.03
CA VAL A 165 -17.83 -46.48 -10.06
C VAL A 165 -17.51 -45.16 -10.77
N SER A 166 -18.33 -44.19 -10.42
CA SER A 166 -18.20 -42.74 -10.57
C SER A 166 -17.01 -42.16 -9.81
N GLY A 167 -16.33 -41.18 -10.39
CA GLY A 167 -15.33 -40.35 -9.71
C GLY A 167 -15.26 -38.94 -10.28
N SER A 168 -16.22 -38.08 -9.92
CA SER A 168 -16.18 -36.64 -10.15
C SER A 168 -15.55 -35.95 -8.94
N GLY A 169 -14.36 -35.36 -9.13
CA GLY A 169 -13.69 -34.51 -8.16
C GLY A 169 -13.83 -33.04 -8.55
N SER A 170 -14.76 -32.32 -7.93
CA SER A 170 -14.88 -30.87 -8.00
C SER A 170 -14.36 -30.26 -6.70
N VAL A 171 -13.31 -29.45 -6.77
CA VAL A 171 -12.82 -28.64 -5.65
C VAL A 171 -13.30 -27.19 -5.83
N SER A 172 -14.24 -26.78 -4.99
CA SER A 172 -14.67 -25.39 -4.81
C SER A 172 -14.06 -24.84 -3.52
N GLY A 173 -13.18 -23.84 -3.63
CA GLY A 173 -12.62 -23.11 -2.50
C GLY A 173 -13.52 -21.93 -2.10
N SER A 174 -14.28 -22.10 -1.00
CA SER A 174 -14.82 -21.03 -0.15
C SER A 174 -13.66 -20.32 0.56
N GLY A 175 -13.59 -18.99 0.68
CA GLY A 175 -14.62 -18.11 1.23
C GLY A 175 -14.14 -17.67 2.63
N ASP A 176 -13.23 -16.70 2.67
CA ASP A 176 -12.60 -16.17 3.88
C ASP A 176 -13.58 -15.27 4.66
N ALA A 177 -13.61 -15.43 5.98
CA ALA A 177 -14.61 -14.86 6.86
C ALA A 177 -14.07 -13.63 7.60
N ASP A 178 -14.61 -12.45 7.29
CA ASP A 178 -14.46 -11.25 8.11
C ASP A 178 -15.23 -11.39 9.43
N ARG A 179 -14.50 -11.22 10.54
CA ARG A 179 -14.99 -11.23 11.91
C ARG A 179 -14.39 -10.02 12.61
N ASP A 180 -15.20 -9.00 12.87
CA ASP A 180 -14.99 -8.00 13.94
C ASP A 180 -16.33 -7.27 14.15
N SER A 181 -17.17 -7.69 15.10
CA SER A 181 -17.10 -7.46 16.56
C SER A 181 -17.35 -6.00 16.98
N GLU A 182 -18.61 -5.57 16.84
CA GLU A 182 -19.14 -4.38 17.53
C GLU A 182 -19.43 -4.71 19.00
N GLY A 183 -18.82 -3.96 19.91
CA GLY A 183 -19.10 -4.03 21.35
C GLY A 183 -18.94 -2.65 21.99
N GLY A 184 -20.07 -1.98 22.23
CA GLY A 184 -20.12 -0.67 22.88
C GLY A 184 -19.98 -0.72 24.40
N THR A 185 -19.50 0.38 24.97
CA THR A 185 -19.89 0.90 26.28
C THR A 185 -19.33 2.31 26.45
N SER A 186 -20.24 3.29 26.55
CA SER A 186 -19.97 4.62 27.10
C SER A 186 -19.95 4.56 28.62
N PRO A 187 -19.16 5.40 29.30
CA PRO A 187 -19.50 5.83 30.64
C PRO A 187 -19.91 7.32 30.69
N ALA A 188 -20.71 7.61 31.71
CA ALA A 188 -21.23 8.91 32.12
C ALA A 188 -20.18 9.78 32.81
#